data_AF-A0A7J9YJH5-F1
#
_entry.id   AF-A0A7J9YJH5-F1
#
_cell.length_a   1.000
_cell.length_b   1.000
_cell.length_c   1.000
_cell.angle_alpha   90.00
_cell.angle_beta   90.00
_cell.angle_gamma   90.00
#
_symmetry.space_group_name_H-M   'P 1'
#
loop_
_entity.id
_entity.type
_entity.pdbx_description
1 polymer ?
#
loop_
_entity_poly.entity_id
_entity_poly.type
_entity_poly.pdbx_seq_one_letter_code
_entity_poly.pdbx_strand_id
1 'polypeptide(L)'
;MSERLEISERRLSGGKSIDTEELTGRTFPYQFDRSLVDDVDLIAETPGDDLNWLEDIELMTEDGIPAVFDRYTNAFLKIHFEIPAGREDEYARKVLIKHLQEGNSYGIWLKHKHAKFAQPELGPWLDGSETVGTNWTPPVLEGWQKPLH
;
A
#
# COMPACT_ATOMS: atom_id res chain seq x y z
N MET A 1 14.75 -17.77 -25.53
CA MET A 1 15.87 -16.99 -24.98
C MET A 1 15.24 -15.95 -24.08
N SER A 2 15.22 -16.18 -22.76
CA SER A 2 14.59 -15.27 -21.81
C SER A 2 15.59 -14.17 -21.48
N GLU A 3 15.30 -12.95 -21.92
CA GLU A 3 16.05 -11.77 -21.51
C GLU A 3 15.84 -11.57 -20.00
N ARG A 4 16.84 -11.96 -19.21
CA ARG A 4 16.94 -11.53 -17.82
C ARG A 4 17.35 -10.06 -17.87
N LEU A 5 16.41 -9.18 -17.59
CA LEU A 5 16.68 -7.76 -17.34
C LEU A 5 17.67 -7.63 -16.18
N GLU A 6 18.82 -6.98 -16.43
CA GLU A 6 19.86 -6.76 -15.43
C GLU A 6 19.42 -5.74 -14.37
N ILE A 7 19.63 -6.09 -13.09
CA ILE A 7 19.28 -5.26 -11.94
C ILE A 7 20.09 -3.94 -11.92
N SER A 8 21.26 -3.92 -12.56
CA SER A 8 22.17 -2.78 -12.67
C SER A 8 21.63 -1.64 -13.53
N GLU A 9 20.64 -1.90 -14.40
CA GLU A 9 20.04 -0.91 -15.29
C GLU A 9 18.82 -0.21 -14.68
N ARG A 10 18.36 -0.65 -13.49
CA ARG A 10 17.30 0.04 -12.74
C ARG A 10 17.81 1.39 -12.26
N ARG A 11 17.51 2.45 -13.02
CA ARG A 11 17.64 3.83 -12.56
C ARG A 11 16.41 4.14 -11.71
N LEU A 12 16.63 4.61 -10.47
CA LEU A 12 15.59 5.35 -9.74
C LEU A 12 15.14 6.47 -10.66
N SER A 13 13.86 6.47 -11.06
CA SER A 13 13.31 7.59 -11.81
C SER A 13 13.51 8.85 -10.95
N GLY A 14 13.79 10.00 -11.56
CA GLY A 14 13.88 11.28 -10.85
C GLY A 14 12.49 11.72 -10.37
N GLY A 15 11.95 10.99 -9.38
CA GLY A 15 10.56 10.63 -9.19
C GLY A 15 9.53 11.75 -9.33
N LYS A 16 8.49 11.48 -10.13
CA LYS A 16 7.21 12.21 -10.06
C LYS A 16 6.23 11.54 -9.09
N SER A 17 6.40 10.26 -8.82
CA SER A 17 5.54 9.43 -7.99
C SER A 17 6.33 8.20 -7.55
N ILE A 18 5.92 7.62 -6.43
CA ILE A 18 6.50 6.40 -5.88
C ILE A 18 5.49 5.28 -6.14
N ASP A 19 5.91 4.15 -6.71
CA ASP A 19 5.02 2.99 -6.88
C ASP A 19 5.28 1.91 -5.83
N THR A 20 4.22 1.13 -5.53
CA THR A 20 4.23 0.11 -4.48
C THR A 20 5.17 -1.04 -4.82
N GLU A 21 5.33 -1.37 -6.10
CA GLU A 21 6.18 -2.47 -6.53
C GLU A 21 7.66 -2.13 -6.33
N GLU A 22 8.04 -0.88 -6.59
CA GLU A 22 9.37 -0.33 -6.33
C GLU A 22 9.65 -0.28 -4.82
N LEU A 23 8.72 0.27 -4.03
CA LEU A 23 8.89 0.37 -2.57
C LEU A 23 9.02 -0.98 -1.88
N THR A 24 8.20 -1.93 -2.30
CA THR A 24 8.14 -3.25 -1.65
C THR A 24 9.08 -4.27 -2.28
N GLY A 25 9.59 -3.97 -3.48
CA GLY A 25 10.41 -4.89 -4.29
C GLY A 25 9.64 -6.12 -4.78
N ARG A 26 8.31 -6.12 -4.71
CA ARG A 26 7.46 -7.26 -5.07
C ARG A 26 6.14 -6.81 -5.68
N THR A 27 5.45 -7.75 -6.29
CA THR A 27 4.08 -7.58 -6.76
C THR A 27 3.14 -8.53 -6.02
N PHE A 28 1.83 -8.30 -6.16
CA PHE A 28 0.78 -9.05 -5.47
C PHE A 28 -0.17 -9.73 -6.46
N PRO A 29 -0.69 -10.93 -6.16
CA PRO A 29 -1.55 -11.68 -7.08
C PRO A 29 -2.77 -10.90 -7.59
N TYR A 30 -3.44 -10.14 -6.71
CA TYR A 30 -4.62 -9.33 -7.08
C TYR A 30 -4.31 -8.17 -8.01
N GLN A 31 -3.04 -7.84 -8.28
CA GLN A 31 -2.69 -6.87 -9.32
C GLN A 31 -2.85 -7.46 -10.73
N PHE A 32 -2.84 -8.79 -10.87
CA PHE A 32 -2.85 -9.49 -12.17
C PHE A 32 -4.10 -10.35 -12.39
N ASP A 33 -4.79 -10.73 -11.31
CA ASP A 33 -5.99 -11.56 -11.39
C ASP A 33 -7.18 -10.81 -10.80
N ARG A 34 -8.07 -10.36 -11.69
CA ARG A 34 -9.32 -9.67 -11.36
C ARG A 34 -10.21 -10.49 -10.42
N SER A 35 -10.20 -11.82 -10.55
CA SER A 35 -11.08 -12.69 -9.76
C SER A 35 -10.78 -12.67 -8.26
N LEU A 36 -9.55 -12.28 -7.88
CA LEU A 36 -9.12 -12.18 -6.48
C LEU A 36 -9.67 -10.95 -5.75
N VAL A 37 -10.37 -10.07 -6.46
CA VAL A 37 -11.03 -8.88 -5.89
C VAL A 37 -12.51 -8.79 -6.26
N ASP A 38 -13.03 -9.72 -7.05
CA ASP A 38 -14.42 -9.68 -7.54
C ASP A 38 -15.44 -9.75 -6.39
N ASP A 39 -15.10 -10.48 -5.33
CA ASP A 39 -15.91 -10.72 -4.13
C ASP A 39 -15.79 -9.66 -3.04
N VAL A 40 -14.88 -8.69 -3.18
CA VAL A 40 -14.72 -7.57 -2.23
C VAL A 40 -16.02 -6.77 -2.16
N ASP A 41 -16.68 -6.79 -1.01
CA ASP A 41 -17.88 -6.01 -0.75
C ASP A 41 -17.48 -4.61 -0.29
N LEU A 42 -17.50 -3.65 -1.23
CA LEU A 42 -17.09 -2.27 -0.95
C LEU A 42 -17.86 -1.62 0.21
N ILE A 43 -19.11 -2.02 0.49
CA ILE A 43 -19.88 -1.42 1.58
C ILE A 43 -19.53 -2.11 2.90
N ALA A 44 -19.49 -3.44 2.91
CA ALA A 44 -19.24 -4.19 4.14
C ALA A 44 -17.77 -4.15 4.60
N GLU A 45 -16.83 -4.05 3.66
CA GLU A 45 -15.39 -4.09 3.91
C GLU A 45 -14.77 -2.71 4.08
N THR A 46 -15.58 -1.67 3.90
CA THR A 46 -15.20 -0.29 4.15
C THR A 46 -15.35 0.04 5.62
N PRO A 47 -14.26 0.40 6.33
CA PRO A 47 -14.37 0.72 7.74
C PRO A 47 -15.03 2.09 7.98
N GLY A 48 -15.89 2.14 9.01
CA GLY A 48 -16.58 3.35 9.45
C GLY A 48 -17.92 3.58 8.76
N ASP A 49 -18.75 4.44 9.36
CA ASP A 49 -20.09 4.76 8.86
C ASP A 49 -20.07 5.81 7.72
N ASP A 50 -18.91 6.43 7.48
CA ASP A 50 -18.75 7.52 6.53
C ASP A 50 -18.17 7.01 5.20
N LEU A 51 -19.02 6.79 4.20
CA LEU A 51 -18.64 6.32 2.86
C LEU A 51 -17.87 7.35 2.02
N ASN A 52 -17.77 8.61 2.46
CA ASN A 52 -17.13 9.68 1.69
C ASN A 52 -15.68 9.34 1.29
N TRP A 53 -14.98 8.51 2.08
CA TRP A 53 -13.61 8.14 1.74
C TRP A 53 -13.48 7.20 0.54
N LEU A 54 -14.51 6.39 0.24
CA LEU A 54 -14.56 5.56 -0.97
C LEU A 54 -14.78 6.41 -2.21
N GLU A 55 -15.62 7.43 -2.11
CA GLU A 55 -15.93 8.34 -3.21
C GLU A 55 -14.67 9.04 -3.72
N ASP A 56 -13.76 9.39 -2.79
CA ASP A 56 -12.44 9.98 -3.08
C ASP A 56 -11.44 9.02 -3.77
N ILE A 57 -11.75 7.73 -3.93
CA ILE A 57 -10.88 6.77 -4.59
C ILE A 57 -11.36 6.58 -6.03
N GLU A 58 -10.50 6.98 -6.96
CA GLU A 58 -10.73 6.91 -8.40
C GLU A 58 -9.58 6.13 -9.06
N LEU A 59 -9.85 5.56 -10.23
CA LEU A 59 -8.81 4.98 -11.06
C LEU A 59 -7.92 6.10 -11.61
N MET A 60 -6.63 5.96 -11.36
CA MET A 60 -5.58 6.84 -11.86
C MET A 60 -4.67 6.08 -12.83
N THR A 61 -3.61 6.74 -13.28
CA THR A 61 -2.61 6.16 -14.17
C THR A 61 -1.22 6.49 -13.66
N GLU A 62 -0.36 5.47 -13.58
CA GLU A 62 1.06 5.60 -13.25
C GLU A 62 1.89 4.94 -14.36
N ASP A 63 2.81 5.68 -14.98
CA ASP A 63 3.60 5.23 -16.14
C ASP A 63 2.77 4.66 -17.31
N GLY A 64 1.55 5.19 -17.50
CA GLY A 64 0.63 4.69 -18.53
C GLY A 64 -0.11 3.40 -18.14
N ILE A 65 0.08 2.90 -16.91
CA ILE A 65 -0.58 1.72 -16.37
C ILE A 65 -1.71 2.17 -15.42
N PRO A 66 -2.92 1.59 -15.50
CA PRO A 66 -3.98 1.86 -14.53
C PRO A 66 -3.48 1.63 -13.09
N ALA A 67 -3.79 2.53 -12.17
CA ALA A 67 -3.31 2.45 -10.80
C ALA A 67 -4.29 3.09 -9.83
N VAL A 68 -4.24 2.66 -8.56
CA VAL A 68 -4.96 3.30 -7.45
C VAL A 68 -3.95 3.87 -6.46
N PHE A 69 -4.25 5.03 -5.88
CA PHE A 69 -3.35 5.69 -4.93
C PHE A 69 -3.57 5.17 -3.50
N ASP A 70 -2.55 4.56 -2.91
CA ASP A 70 -2.54 4.17 -1.49
C ASP A 70 -2.10 5.35 -0.62
N ARG A 71 -3.05 5.96 0.10
CA ARG A 71 -2.77 7.06 1.05
C ARG A 71 -1.95 6.63 2.27
N TYR A 72 -1.93 5.35 2.66
CA TYR A 72 -1.10 4.87 3.78
C TYR A 72 0.39 4.94 3.46
N THR A 73 0.75 4.64 2.22
CA THR A 73 2.15 4.65 1.75
C THR A 73 2.50 5.92 0.97
N ASN A 74 1.50 6.66 0.47
CA ASN A 74 1.64 7.69 -0.56
C ASN A 74 2.29 7.14 -1.84
N ALA A 75 1.82 5.98 -2.29
CA ALA A 75 2.33 5.32 -3.47
C ALA A 75 1.21 4.80 -4.38
N PHE A 76 1.50 4.67 -5.67
CA PHE A 76 0.59 4.05 -6.63
C PHE A 76 0.67 2.54 -6.59
N LEU A 77 -0.47 1.87 -6.61
CA LEU A 77 -0.62 0.43 -6.77
C LEU A 77 -1.14 0.16 -8.19
N LYS A 78 -0.27 -0.37 -9.04
CA LYS A 78 -0.56 -0.66 -10.45
C LYS A 78 -1.51 -1.87 -10.59
N ILE A 79 -2.43 -1.78 -11.55
CA ILE A 79 -3.42 -2.81 -11.91
C ILE A 79 -3.11 -3.27 -13.33
N HIS A 80 -2.75 -4.55 -13.47
CA HIS A 80 -2.24 -5.13 -14.73
C HIS A 80 -3.27 -6.01 -15.45
N PHE A 81 -4.48 -6.18 -14.90
CA PHE A 81 -5.57 -6.86 -15.57
C PHE A 81 -6.50 -5.88 -16.31
N GLU A 82 -7.26 -6.38 -17.28
CA GLU A 82 -8.27 -5.59 -17.98
C GLU A 82 -9.43 -5.24 -17.06
N ILE A 83 -9.67 -3.95 -16.86
CA ILE A 83 -10.78 -3.45 -16.07
C ILE A 83 -12.02 -3.32 -16.97
N PRO A 84 -13.17 -3.91 -16.60
CA PRO A 84 -14.41 -3.75 -17.36
C PRO A 84 -14.82 -2.29 -17.49
N ALA A 85 -15.16 -1.87 -18.72
CA ALA A 85 -15.58 -0.50 -19.01
C ALA A 85 -16.78 -0.07 -18.13
N GLY A 86 -16.70 1.13 -17.55
CA GLY A 86 -17.71 1.67 -16.63
C GLY A 86 -17.61 1.14 -15.20
N ARG A 87 -16.57 0.37 -14.86
CA ARG A 87 -16.28 -0.14 -13.51
C ARG A 87 -14.89 0.24 -13.01
N GLU A 88 -14.25 1.23 -13.62
CA GLU A 88 -12.88 1.66 -13.39
C GLU A 88 -12.62 1.96 -11.91
N ASP A 89 -13.37 2.89 -11.33
CA ASP A 89 -13.22 3.29 -9.93
C ASP A 89 -13.65 2.18 -8.96
N GLU A 90 -14.60 1.33 -9.38
CA GLU A 90 -15.00 0.17 -8.58
C GLU A 90 -13.82 -0.78 -8.38
N TYR A 91 -13.11 -1.14 -9.45
CA TYR A 91 -11.95 -2.03 -9.34
C TYR A 91 -10.75 -1.36 -8.69
N ALA A 92 -10.57 -0.04 -8.87
CA ALA A 92 -9.57 0.72 -8.12
C ALA A 92 -9.79 0.58 -6.61
N ARG A 93 -11.03 0.81 -6.14
CA ARG A 93 -11.42 0.64 -4.73
C ARG A 93 -11.22 -0.79 -4.25
N LYS A 94 -11.69 -1.79 -5.01
CA LYS A 94 -11.59 -3.20 -4.64
C LYS A 94 -10.14 -3.66 -4.48
N VAL A 95 -9.27 -3.26 -5.42
CA VAL A 95 -7.83 -3.56 -5.35
C VAL A 95 -7.20 -2.88 -4.12
N LEU A 96 -7.54 -1.62 -3.84
CA LEU A 96 -7.00 -0.92 -2.67
C LEU A 96 -7.47 -1.54 -1.35
N ILE A 97 -8.75 -1.89 -1.21
CA ILE A 97 -9.27 -2.56 0.00
C ILE A 97 -8.54 -3.89 0.21
N LYS A 98 -8.46 -4.73 -0.83
CA LYS A 98 -7.74 -6.01 -0.77
C LYS A 98 -6.29 -5.82 -0.32
N HIS A 99 -5.61 -4.82 -0.88
CA HIS A 99 -4.24 -4.46 -0.53
C HIS A 99 -4.09 -4.08 0.95
N LEU A 100 -5.03 -3.32 1.50
CA LEU A 100 -5.01 -2.86 2.89
C LEU A 100 -5.37 -3.96 3.89
N GLN A 101 -6.38 -4.78 3.59
CA GLN A 101 -6.81 -5.91 4.43
C GLN A 101 -5.74 -7.01 4.52
N GLU A 102 -5.02 -7.27 3.43
CA GLU A 102 -3.90 -8.21 3.43
C GLU A 102 -2.62 -7.60 4.04
N GLY A 103 -2.67 -6.36 4.52
CA GLY A 103 -1.53 -5.69 5.13
C GLY A 103 -0.39 -5.44 4.16
N ASN A 104 -0.65 -5.36 2.86
CA ASN A 104 0.38 -5.27 1.83
C ASN A 104 0.88 -3.84 1.59
N SER A 105 0.21 -2.85 2.16
CA SER A 105 0.65 -1.46 2.16
C SER A 105 1.97 -1.33 2.91
N TYR A 106 2.97 -0.72 2.27
CA TYR A 106 4.30 -0.54 2.87
C TYR A 106 4.23 0.27 4.17
N GLY A 107 3.32 1.25 4.24
CA GLY A 107 3.04 2.00 5.47
C GLY A 107 2.62 1.11 6.65
N ILE A 108 1.91 0.00 6.39
CA ILE A 108 1.56 -1.00 7.40
C ILE A 108 2.80 -1.75 7.87
N TRP A 109 3.67 -2.21 6.97
CA TRP A 109 4.91 -2.91 7.33
C TRP A 109 5.84 -2.05 8.18
N LEU A 110 5.93 -0.75 7.87
CA LEU A 110 6.75 0.18 8.64
C LEU A 110 6.33 0.27 10.10
N LYS A 111 5.06 -0.01 10.45
CA LYS A 111 4.60 0.01 11.85
C LYS A 111 5.35 -1.00 12.71
N HIS A 112 5.66 -2.19 12.20
CA HIS A 112 6.43 -3.21 12.95
C HIS A 112 7.77 -2.69 13.47
N LYS A 113 8.41 -1.80 12.71
CA LYS A 113 9.73 -1.27 13.04
C LYS A 113 9.67 0.11 13.69
N HIS A 114 8.68 0.92 13.35
CA HIS A 114 8.68 2.35 13.63
C HIS A 114 7.51 2.84 14.49
N ALA A 115 6.52 2.00 14.78
CA ALA A 115 5.43 2.37 15.69
C ALA A 115 5.99 2.67 17.08
N LYS A 116 5.84 3.92 17.52
CA LYS A 116 6.28 4.40 18.85
C LYS A 116 5.27 4.11 19.95
N PHE A 117 4.01 3.93 19.58
CA PHE A 117 2.89 3.75 20.48
C PHE A 117 2.10 2.51 20.04
N ALA A 118 1.57 1.79 21.03
CA ALA A 118 0.71 0.64 20.84
C ALA A 118 -0.48 1.01 19.95
N GLN A 119 -0.67 0.28 18.85
CA GLN A 119 -1.77 0.48 17.91
C GLN A 119 -2.05 -0.80 17.11
N PRO A 120 -3.26 -0.98 16.57
CA PRO A 120 -3.54 -2.08 15.66
C PRO A 120 -2.72 -1.98 14.37
N GLU A 121 -2.15 -3.10 13.94
CA GLU A 121 -1.32 -3.21 12.73
C GLU A 121 -2.09 -2.76 11.49
N LEU A 122 -3.25 -3.37 11.26
CA LEU A 122 -4.10 -3.09 10.09
C LEU A 122 -5.12 -1.98 10.37
N GLY A 123 -5.04 -1.34 11.55
CA GLY A 123 -5.98 -0.29 11.92
C GLY A 123 -7.42 -0.81 11.81
N PRO A 124 -8.31 -0.10 11.08
CA PRO A 124 -9.70 -0.47 10.96
C PRO A 124 -9.98 -1.48 9.83
N TRP A 125 -8.96 -1.90 9.05
CA TRP A 125 -9.15 -2.81 7.90
C TRP A 125 -9.34 -4.28 8.30
N LEU A 126 -8.91 -4.65 9.51
CA LEU A 126 -9.11 -5.99 10.04
C LEU A 126 -9.30 -5.94 11.55
N ASP A 127 -10.47 -6.40 11.99
CA ASP A 127 -10.77 -6.57 13.40
C ASP A 127 -9.80 -7.54 14.06
N GLY A 128 -9.32 -7.18 15.25
CA GLY A 128 -8.40 -8.00 16.02
C GLY A 128 -6.99 -8.13 15.41
N SER A 129 -6.61 -7.24 14.49
CA SER A 129 -5.22 -7.18 14.01
C SER A 129 -4.22 -7.00 15.15
N GLU A 130 -3.00 -7.53 14.95
CA GLU A 130 -1.95 -7.53 15.97
C GLU A 130 -1.67 -6.12 16.51
N THR A 131 -1.36 -5.99 17.80
CA THR A 131 -0.91 -4.71 18.36
C THR A 131 0.60 -4.54 18.16
N VAL A 132 0.99 -3.55 17.38
CA VAL A 132 2.40 -3.17 17.12
C VAL A 132 2.80 -1.95 17.96
N GLY A 133 4.10 -1.74 18.16
CA GLY A 133 4.63 -0.57 18.89
C GLY A 133 4.57 -0.66 20.42
N THR A 134 4.38 -1.86 20.98
CA THR A 134 4.37 -2.10 22.43
C THR A 134 5.76 -2.01 23.09
N ASN A 135 6.82 -2.24 22.32
CA ASN A 135 8.20 -2.36 22.82
C ASN A 135 9.18 -1.40 22.13
N TRP A 136 8.72 -0.22 21.71
CA TRP A 136 9.59 0.71 20.99
C TRP A 136 10.72 1.24 21.88
N THR A 137 11.95 1.21 21.36
CA THR A 137 13.12 1.83 21.98
C THR A 137 13.70 2.91 21.08
N PRO A 138 14.13 4.06 21.62
CA PRO A 138 14.75 5.11 20.82
C PRO A 138 16.03 4.60 20.15
N PRO A 139 16.28 4.97 18.87
CA PRO A 139 17.55 4.66 18.23
C PRO A 139 18.68 5.38 18.99
N VAL A 140 19.71 4.62 19.36
CA VAL A 140 20.91 5.15 20.00
C VAL A 140 21.96 5.36 18.93
N LEU A 141 22.40 6.59 18.73
CA LEU A 141 23.55 6.91 17.89
C LEU A 141 24.82 6.75 18.72
N GLU A 142 25.62 5.73 18.42
CA GLU A 142 26.89 5.49 19.11
C GLU A 142 27.82 6.71 18.95
N GLY A 143 28.39 7.18 20.06
CA GLY A 143 29.26 8.35 20.09
C GLY A 143 28.57 9.71 19.99
N TRP A 144 27.24 9.78 19.81
CA TRP A 144 26.52 11.05 19.86
C TRP A 144 26.21 11.44 21.30
N GLN A 145 26.68 12.63 21.70
CA GLN A 145 26.33 13.27 22.97
C GLN A 145 25.50 14.51 22.68
N LYS A 146 24.41 14.69 23.46
CA LYS A 146 23.60 15.90 23.37
C LYS A 146 24.49 17.13 23.66
N PRO A 147 24.49 18.19 22.82
CA PRO A 147 25.24 19.41 23.10
C PRO A 147 24.85 19.98 24.47
N LEU A 148 25.84 20.42 25.25
CA LEU A 148 25.61 21.24 26.42
C LEU A 148 25.06 22.59 25.93
N HIS A 149 23.86 22.94 26.42
CA HIS A 149 23.16 24.18 26.07
C HIS A 149 24.00 25.43 26.25
#